data_AF-A0A4Q7LUD1-F1
#
_entry.id   AF-A0A4Q7LUD1-F1
#
_cell.length_a   1.000
_cell.length_b   1.000
_cell.length_c   1.000
_cell.angle_alpha   90.00
_cell.angle_beta   90.00
_cell.angle_gamma   90.00
#
_symmetry.space_group_name_H-M   'P 1'
#
loop_
_entity.id
_entity.type
_entity.pdbx_description
1 polymer ?
#
loop_
_entity_poly.entity_id
_entity_poly.type
_entity_poly.pdbx_seq_one_letter_code
_entity_poly.pdbx_strand_id
1 'polypeptide(L)' 'MRTQILHATPAYELSAQLQSTPHGHHLQFVSFVPTARRPEPQVRFQTLLSRTELLALRALIDAQLQVIVPAETGA' A
#
# COMPACT_ATOMS: atom_id res chain seq x y z
N MET A 1 -3.32 7.70 12.33
CA MET A 1 -3.10 6.56 11.42
C MET A 1 -3.79 6.87 10.10
N ARG A 2 -3.11 6.68 8.96
CA ARG A 2 -3.67 6.87 7.62
C ARG A 2 -3.88 5.51 6.97
N THR A 3 -5.03 5.31 6.32
CA THR A 3 -5.36 4.06 5.63
C THR A 3 -5.66 4.35 4.17
N GLN A 4 -5.22 3.46 3.27
CA GLN A 4 -5.61 3.48 1.86
C GLN A 4 -5.88 2.08 1.36
N ILE A 5 -6.99 1.91 0.62
CA ILE A 5 -7.26 0.69 -0.13
C ILE A 5 -6.35 0.68 -1.36
N LEU A 6 -5.60 -0.40 -1.53
CA LEU A 6 -4.70 -0.61 -2.66
C LEU A 6 -5.32 -1.52 -3.73
N HIS A 7 -6.14 -2.47 -3.30
CA HIS A 7 -6.82 -3.40 -4.19
C HIS A 7 -8.12 -3.86 -3.54
N ALA A 8 -9.22 -3.86 -4.31
CA ALA A 8 -10.51 -4.32 -3.82
C ALA A 8 -11.26 -5.06 -4.93
N THR A 9 -11.82 -6.21 -4.55
CA THR A 9 -12.72 -7.04 -5.34
C THR A 9 -13.87 -7.50 -4.44
N PRO A 10 -14.97 -8.04 -4.98
CA PRO A 10 -16.07 -8.54 -4.15
C PRO A 10 -15.67 -9.64 -3.14
N ALA A 11 -14.56 -10.34 -3.38
CA ALA A 11 -14.10 -11.46 -2.54
C ALA A 11 -12.84 -11.14 -1.71
N TYR A 12 -12.20 -9.99 -1.92
CA TYR A 12 -10.92 -9.67 -1.31
C TYR A 12 -10.63 -8.17 -1.32
N GLU A 13 -10.13 -7.64 -0.21
CA GLU A 13 -9.59 -6.30 -0.10
C GLU A 13 -8.16 -6.35 0.45
N LEU A 14 -7.29 -5.47 -0.05
CA LEU A 14 -5.98 -5.15 0.49
C LEU A 14 -5.90 -3.65 0.75
N SER A 15 -5.60 -3.30 1.99
CA SER A 15 -5.32 -1.93 2.40
C SER A 15 -3.91 -1.79 2.94
N ALA A 16 -3.35 -0.60 2.85
CA ALA A 16 -2.16 -0.18 3.58
C ALA A 16 -2.55 0.78 4.70
N GLN A 17 -1.97 0.59 5.87
CA GLN A 17 -2.10 1.45 7.02
C GLN A 17 -0.72 2.00 7.38
N LEU A 18 -0.63 3.31 7.59
CA LEU A 18 0.61 4.00 7.94
C LEU A 18 0.39 4.84 9.19
N GLN A 19 1.19 4.59 10.21
CA GLN A 19 1.15 5.32 11.47
C GLN A 19 2.54 5.87 11.81
N SER A 20 2.61 7.17 12.13
CA SER A 20 3.81 7.75 12.71
C SER A 20 3.93 7.35 14.18
N THR A 21 5.15 7.00 14.59
CA THR A 21 5.53 6.59 15.94
C THR A 21 6.81 7.34 16.34
N PRO A 22 7.19 7.35 17.63
CA PRO A 22 8.47 7.94 18.07
C PRO A 22 9.71 7.33 17.41
N HIS A 23 9.61 6.11 16.89
CA HIS A 23 10.73 5.34 16.32
C HIS A 23 10.69 5.28 14.78
N GLY A 24 9.75 5.96 14.13
CA GLY A 24 9.58 5.94 12.68
C GLY A 24 8.13 5.77 12.26
N HIS A 25 7.90 5.17 11.10
CA HIS A 25 6.59 4.99 10.49
C HIS A 25 6.26 3.51 10.39
N HIS A 26 5.25 3.08 11.14
CA HIS A 26 4.74 1.72 11.09
C HIS A 26 3.82 1.57 9.88
N LEU A 27 4.27 0.81 8.88
CA LEU A 27 3.53 0.45 7.69
C LEU A 27 2.99 -0.98 7.84
N GLN A 28 1.71 -1.16 7.58
CA GLN A 28 1.05 -2.46 7.58
C GLN A 28 0.27 -2.64 6.29
N PHE A 29 0.34 -3.85 5.71
CA PHE A 29 -0.59 -4.28 4.67
C PHE A 29 -1.58 -5.24 5.30
N VAL A 30 -2.87 -4.93 5.18
CA VAL A 30 -3.96 -5.64 5.82
C VAL A 30 -4.91 -6.14 4.74
N SER A 31 -5.12 -7.45 4.70
CA SER A 31 -6.12 -8.07 3.83
C SER A 31 -7.43 -8.31 4.56
N PHE A 32 -8.54 -8.29 3.83
CA PHE A 32 -9.83 -8.73 4.32
C PHE A 32 -10.49 -9.63 3.28
N VAL A 33 -11.05 -10.76 3.74
CA VAL A 33 -11.73 -11.74 2.87
C VAL A 33 -13.19 -11.86 3.32
N PRO A 34 -14.13 -11.14 2.68
CA PRO A 34 -15.55 -11.15 3.06
C PRO A 34 -16.19 -12.54 3.03
N THR A 35 -15.69 -13.43 2.16
CA THR A 35 -16.23 -14.78 1.95
C THR A 35 -15.61 -15.85 2.85
N ALA A 36 -14.67 -15.48 3.72
CA ALA A 36 -14.05 -16.43 4.64
C ALA A 36 -15.08 -16.94 5.67
N ARG A 37 -14.83 -18.12 6.24
CA ARG A 37 -15.65 -18.68 7.32
C ARG A 37 -15.76 -17.72 8.53
N ARG A 38 -14.72 -16.91 8.73
CA ARG A 38 -14.67 -15.81 9.71
C ARG A 38 -14.03 -14.61 9.02
N PRO A 39 -14.83 -13.67 8.49
CA PRO A 39 -14.29 -12.47 7.85
C PRO A 39 -13.66 -11.56 8.90
N GLU A 40 -12.34 -11.42 8.84
CA GLU A 40 -11.59 -10.55 9.75
C GLU A 40 -10.39 -9.92 9.03
N PRO A 41 -9.97 -8.71 9.43
CA PRO A 41 -8.75 -8.11 8.92
C PRO A 41 -7.52 -8.93 9.34
N GLN A 42 -6.63 -9.21 8.40
CA GLN A 42 -5.40 -9.95 8.64
C GLN A 42 -4.20 -9.14 8.18
N VAL A 43 -3.25 -8.88 9.09
CA VAL A 43 -1.97 -8.27 8.74
C VAL A 43 -1.16 -9.28 7.92
N ARG A 44 -0.88 -8.94 6.66
CA ARG A 44 -0.11 -9.78 5.74
C ARG A 44 1.37 -9.47 5.80
N PHE A 45 1.70 -8.19 6.01
CA PHE A 45 3.06 -7.72 6.17
C PHE A 45 3.04 -6.47 7.03
N GLN A 46 4.09 -6.28 7.82
CA GLN A 46 4.31 -5.04 8.55
C GLN A 46 5.79 -4.75 8.71
N THR A 47 6.12 -3.48 8.77
CA THR A 47 7.50 -3.00 8.98
C THR A 47 7.49 -1.64 9.65
N LEU A 48 8.60 -1.30 10.30
CA LEU A 48 8.87 0.03 10.83
C LEU A 48 9.91 0.69 9.92
N LEU A 49 9.55 1.79 9.27
CA LEU A 49 10.42 2.53 8.37
C LEU A 49 10.88 3.82 9.03
N SER A 50 12.17 4.11 8.98
CA SER A 50 12.68 5.46 9.18
C SER A 50 12.15 6.42 8.10
N ARG A 51 12.33 7.72 8.32
CA ARG A 51 11.98 8.73 7.31
C ARG A 51 12.71 8.50 5.98
N THR A 52 13.99 8.13 6.03
CA THR A 52 14.80 7.88 4.83
C THR A 52 14.29 6.68 4.05
N GLU A 53 13.94 5.59 4.73
CA GLU A 53 13.37 4.39 4.08
C GLU A 53 11.97 4.65 3.51
N LEU A 54 11.14 5.45 4.20
CA LEU A 54 9.84 5.85 3.67
C LEU A 54 9.97 6.70 2.40
N LEU A 55 10.96 7.59 2.34
CA LEU A 55 11.28 8.37 1.14
C LEU A 55 11.78 7.47 0.01
N ALA A 56 12.60 6.46 0.30
CA ALA A 56 13.06 5.48 -0.68
C ALA A 56 11.90 4.65 -1.24
N LEU A 57 10.98 4.20 -0.38
CA LEU A 57 9.76 3.50 -0.81
C LEU A 57 8.90 4.37 -1.73
N ARG A 58 8.72 5.65 -1.38
CA ARG A 58 8.01 6.60 -2.23
C ARG A 58 8.71 6.75 -3.60
N ALA A 59 10.03 6.94 -3.62
CA ALA A 59 10.78 7.11 -4.86
C ALA A 59 10.66 5.89 -5.79
N LEU A 60 10.66 4.68 -5.23
CA LEU A 60 10.43 3.44 -5.99
C LEU A 60 9.05 3.42 -6.67
N ILE A 61 8.00 3.82 -5.94
CA ILE A 61 6.63 3.88 -6.48
C ILE A 61 6.53 4.97 -7.55
N ASP A 62 7.01 6.18 -7.24
CA ASP A 62 6.97 7.33 -8.15
C ASP A 62 7.71 7.04 -9.46
N ALA A 63 8.84 6.33 -9.42
CA ALA A 63 9.59 5.94 -10.61
C ALA A 63 8.79 5.06 -11.57
N GLN A 64 7.91 4.18 -11.07
CA GLN A 64 7.06 3.35 -11.92
C GLN A 64 5.87 4.12 -12.49
N LEU A 65 5.36 5.12 -11.77
CA LEU A 65 4.26 5.96 -12.24
C LEU A 65 4.67 6.88 -13.41
N GLN A 66 5.95 7.26 -13.49
CA GLN A 66 6.48 8.10 -14.57
C GLN A 66 6.75 7.35 -15.87
N VAL A 67 6.75 6.02 -15.87
CA VAL A 67 7.04 5.19 -17.06
C VAL A 67 5.79 5.04 -17.97
N ILE A 68 4.59 5.39 -17.51
CA ILE A 68 3.34 5.23 -18.26
C ILE A 68 2.90 6.54 -18.92
N VAL A 69 3.67 7.03 -19.90
CA VAL A 69 3.16 7.84 -21.04
C VAL A 69 4.09 7.65 -22.25
N PRO A 70 3.78 6.78 -23.22
CA PRO A 70 4.02 7.11 -24.62
C PRO A 70 2.84 7.97 -25.07
N ALA A 71 3.10 9.24 -25.36
CA ALA A 71 2.17 10.06 -26.10
C ALA A 71 1.85 9.31 -27.40
N GLU A 72 0.56 9.07 -27.65
CA GLU A 72 0.11 8.57 -28.94
C GLU A 72 0.55 9.58 -30.00
N THR A 73 1.63 9.23 -30.68
CA THR A 73 2.01 9.82 -31.96
C THR A 73 1.18 9.12 -33.01
N GLY A 74 0.35 9.89 -33.72
CA GLY A 74 -0.28 9.48 -34.97
C GLY A 74 -1.80 9.70 -34.93
N ALA A 75 -2.44 10.27 -35.95
CA ALA A 75 -1.99 10.87 -37.20
C ALA A 75 -3.12 11.81 -37.67
#